data_AF-A0AA37FL35-F1
#
_entry.id   AF-A0AA37FL35-F1
#
_cell.length_a   1.000
_cell.length_b   1.000
_cell.length_c   1.000
_cell.angle_alpha   90.00
_cell.angle_beta   90.00
_cell.angle_gamma   90.00
#
_symmetry.space_group_name_H-M   'P 1'
#
loop_
_entity.id
_entity.type
_entity.pdbx_description
1 polymer ?
#
loop_
_entity_poly.entity_id
_entity_poly.type
_entity_poly.pdbx_seq_one_letter_code
_entity_poly.pdbx_strand_id
1 'polypeptide(L)'
;MALTSRGYRITRMPDLAQYSISSFQRARYLLGPEFQAMAEANPRYREEAQQINRNRLLYSGRVDVVIGDPRILSYFNRKVADQVDVRQPVTQYPLFPPTAYSVGFRLREHRDRFDRGLAAIRASGEYARIEQRYANY
;
A
#
# COMPACT_ATOMS: atom_id res chain seq x y z
N MET A 1 5.76 0.39 -5.50
CA MET A 1 6.50 -0.88 -5.41
C MET A 1 6.64 -1.48 -6.80
N ALA A 2 7.77 -2.11 -7.11
CA ALA A 2 8.00 -2.82 -8.38
C ALA A 2 8.85 -4.07 -8.13
N LEU A 3 8.83 -5.05 -9.05
CA LEU A 3 9.77 -6.18 -8.98
C LEU A 3 11.22 -5.68 -9.04
N THR A 4 12.08 -6.13 -8.13
CA THR A 4 13.47 -5.67 -8.03
C THR A 4 14.28 -5.96 -9.29
N SER A 5 13.97 -7.06 -9.98
CA SER A 5 14.59 -7.45 -11.26
C SER A 5 14.44 -6.40 -12.37
N ARG A 6 13.48 -5.47 -12.25
CA ARG A 6 13.26 -4.40 -13.22
C ARG A 6 14.31 -3.29 -13.16
N GLY A 7 15.03 -3.15 -12.05
CA GLY A 7 16.10 -2.15 -11.91
C GLY A 7 15.62 -0.69 -12.06
N TYR A 8 14.36 -0.39 -11.77
CA TYR A 8 13.83 0.96 -11.92
C TYR A 8 14.42 1.94 -10.91
N ARG A 9 14.52 3.21 -11.32
CA ARG A 9 14.91 4.31 -10.46
C ARG A 9 13.77 5.31 -10.36
N ILE A 10 12.95 5.15 -9.33
CA ILE A 10 11.77 5.98 -9.07
C ILE A 10 12.04 6.78 -7.79
N THR A 11 12.17 8.10 -7.93
CA THR A 11 12.56 8.99 -6.82
C THR A 11 11.54 10.10 -6.57
N ARG A 12 10.69 10.41 -7.55
CA ARG A 12 9.66 11.45 -7.46
C ARG A 12 8.41 11.10 -8.27
N MET A 13 7.31 11.80 -8.03
CA MET A 13 6.02 11.52 -8.68
C MET A 13 6.08 11.50 -10.21
N PRO A 14 6.76 12.44 -10.90
CA PRO A 14 6.84 12.43 -12.36
C PRO A 14 7.50 11.18 -12.96
N ASP A 15 8.37 10.50 -12.21
CA ASP A 15 9.05 9.30 -12.68
C ASP A 15 8.03 8.16 -12.93
N LEU A 16 6.91 8.16 -12.21
CA LEU A 16 5.84 7.17 -12.34
C LEU A 16 5.17 7.17 -13.72
N ALA A 17 5.12 8.31 -14.42
CA ALA A 17 4.45 8.43 -15.73
C ALA A 17 5.06 7.49 -16.80
N GLN A 18 6.30 7.04 -16.59
CA GLN A 18 7.02 6.13 -17.48
C GLN A 18 6.58 4.66 -17.34
N TYR A 19 5.74 4.35 -16.36
CA TYR A 19 5.40 2.97 -15.99
C TYR A 19 3.90 2.69 -16.11
N SER A 20 3.56 1.43 -16.35
CA SER A 20 2.19 0.95 -16.14
C SER A 20 1.93 0.75 -14.64
N ILE A 21 0.81 1.28 -14.16
CA ILE A 21 0.56 1.42 -12.72
C ILE A 21 -0.79 0.81 -12.35
N SER A 22 -0.80 0.01 -11.29
CA SER A 22 -2.02 -0.47 -10.65
C SER A 22 -2.12 0.02 -9.20
N SER A 23 -3.27 0.59 -8.82
CA SER A 23 -3.52 1.12 -7.47
C SER A 23 -4.83 0.59 -6.89
N PHE A 24 -5.16 0.98 -5.66
CA PHE A 24 -6.47 0.70 -5.06
C PHE A 24 -7.54 1.64 -5.60
N GLN A 25 -8.80 1.20 -5.55
CA GLN A 25 -9.93 2.00 -6.00
C GLN A 25 -9.94 3.41 -5.37
N ARG A 26 -10.16 4.44 -6.20
CA ARG A 26 -10.17 5.85 -5.82
C ARG A 26 -8.81 6.42 -5.37
N ALA A 27 -7.70 5.71 -5.53
CA ALA A 27 -6.38 6.19 -5.14
C ALA A 27 -6.05 7.56 -5.75
N ARG A 28 -6.47 7.82 -7.00
CA ARG A 28 -6.24 9.12 -7.66
C ARG A 28 -6.83 10.31 -6.90
N TYR A 29 -7.92 10.10 -6.14
CA TYR A 29 -8.57 11.15 -5.36
C TYR A 29 -8.10 11.20 -3.90
N LEU A 30 -7.41 10.16 -3.43
CA LEU A 30 -7.02 10.00 -2.03
C LEU A 30 -5.56 10.34 -1.76
N LEU A 31 -4.70 10.24 -2.78
CA LEU A 31 -3.25 10.40 -2.64
C LEU A 31 -2.73 11.79 -3.02
N GLY A 32 -3.63 12.78 -3.09
CA GLY A 32 -3.30 14.18 -3.29
C GLY A 32 -3.17 14.61 -4.76
N PRO A 33 -3.08 15.93 -5.00
CA PRO A 33 -3.21 16.51 -6.34
C PRO A 33 -2.07 16.13 -7.28
N GLU A 34 -0.84 15.96 -6.78
CA GLU A 34 0.30 15.58 -7.62
C GLU A 34 0.14 14.15 -8.17
N PHE A 35 -0.30 13.21 -7.32
CA PHE A 35 -0.60 11.85 -7.76
C PHE A 35 -1.82 11.81 -8.68
N GLN A 36 -2.84 12.63 -8.41
CA GLN A 36 -4.00 12.76 -9.27
C GLN A 36 -3.61 13.19 -10.69
N ALA A 37 -2.81 14.26 -10.81
CA ALA A 37 -2.32 14.75 -12.10
C ALA A 37 -1.49 13.68 -12.84
N MET A 38 -0.64 12.94 -12.13
CA MET A 38 0.11 11.82 -12.71
C MET A 38 -0.83 10.71 -13.22
N ALA A 39 -1.82 10.34 -12.42
CA ALA A 39 -2.79 9.30 -12.77
C ALA A 39 -3.65 9.68 -13.99
N GLU A 40 -4.06 10.95 -14.09
CA GLU A 40 -4.85 11.47 -15.21
C GLU A 40 -4.02 11.59 -16.49
N ALA A 41 -2.73 11.92 -16.39
CA ALA A 41 -1.82 12.02 -17.53
C ALA A 41 -1.23 10.66 -17.98
N ASN A 42 -1.39 9.59 -17.20
CA ASN A 42 -0.82 8.27 -17.50
C ASN A 42 -1.88 7.33 -18.10
N PRO A 43 -1.88 7.08 -19.42
CA PRO A 43 -2.86 6.19 -20.07
C PRO A 43 -2.74 4.71 -19.65
N ARG A 44 -1.67 4.34 -18.94
CA ARG A 44 -1.44 2.97 -18.41
C ARG A 44 -1.72 2.86 -16.91
N TYR A 45 -2.29 3.90 -16.30
CA TYR A 45 -2.78 3.86 -14.92
C TYR A 45 -4.13 3.14 -14.85
N ARG A 46 -4.29 2.27 -13.84
CA ARG A 46 -5.57 1.61 -13.53
C ARG A 46 -5.78 1.45 -12.03
N GLU A 47 -7.05 1.44 -11.63
CA GLU A 47 -7.48 1.24 -10.24
C GLU A 47 -8.19 -0.10 -10.10
N GLU A 48 -7.76 -0.91 -9.13
CA GLU A 48 -8.31 -2.24 -8.87
C GLU A 48 -9.24 -2.21 -7.65
N ALA A 49 -10.48 -2.67 -7.82
CA ALA A 49 -11.43 -2.88 -6.72
C ALA A 49 -10.98 -4.05 -5.82
N GLN A 50 -10.54 -5.14 -6.43
CA GLN A 50 -10.07 -6.31 -5.69
C GLN A 50 -8.57 -6.22 -5.40
N GLN A 51 -8.20 -6.19 -4.12
CA GLN A 51 -6.80 -6.02 -3.71
C GLN A 51 -5.86 -7.10 -4.27
N ILE A 52 -6.38 -8.33 -4.39
CA ILE A 52 -5.65 -9.50 -4.90
C ILE A 52 -5.14 -9.33 -6.33
N ASN A 53 -5.84 -8.53 -7.15
CA ASN A 53 -5.46 -8.32 -8.55
C ASN A 53 -4.12 -7.58 -8.66
N ARG A 54 -3.82 -6.68 -7.74
CA ARG A 54 -2.55 -5.94 -7.75
C ARG A 54 -1.36 -6.88 -7.61
N ASN A 55 -1.44 -7.87 -6.72
CA ASN A 55 -0.39 -8.89 -6.57
C ASN A 55 -0.24 -9.70 -7.87
N ARG A 56 -1.34 -10.23 -8.41
CA ARG A 56 -1.31 -11.01 -9.66
C ARG A 56 -0.66 -10.21 -10.80
N LEU A 57 -1.08 -8.96 -10.98
CA LEU A 57 -0.56 -8.09 -12.03
C LEU A 57 0.93 -7.80 -11.86
N LEU A 58 1.38 -7.52 -10.63
CA LEU A 58 2.78 -7.23 -10.34
C LEU A 58 3.68 -8.45 -10.56
N TYR A 59 3.37 -9.59 -9.93
CA TYR A 59 4.22 -10.78 -9.98
C TYR A 59 4.17 -11.51 -11.33
N SER A 60 3.12 -11.31 -12.13
CA SER A 60 3.10 -11.75 -13.54
C SER A 60 3.77 -10.77 -14.51
N GLY A 61 4.23 -9.61 -14.02
CA GLY A 61 4.84 -8.58 -14.85
C GLY A 61 3.89 -7.86 -15.80
N ARG A 62 2.57 -7.97 -15.59
CA ARG A 62 1.53 -7.29 -16.40
C ARG A 62 1.38 -5.81 -16.06
N VAL A 63 1.89 -5.40 -14.91
CA VAL A 63 2.13 -3.99 -14.57
C VAL A 63 3.53 -3.81 -14.01
N ASP A 64 4.08 -2.62 -14.21
CA ASP A 64 5.43 -2.29 -13.78
C ASP A 64 5.45 -1.89 -12.29
N VAL A 65 4.43 -1.16 -11.84
CA VAL A 65 4.36 -0.57 -10.51
C VAL A 65 3.00 -0.80 -9.86
N VAL A 66 3.02 -1.16 -8.57
CA VAL A 66 1.84 -1.14 -7.69
C VAL A 66 1.96 -0.04 -6.64
N ILE A 67 0.87 0.70 -6.44
CA ILE A 67 0.70 1.70 -5.37
C ILE A 67 -0.09 1.09 -4.22
N GLY A 68 0.47 1.15 -3.00
CA GLY A 68 -0.18 0.64 -1.79
C GLY A 68 0.80 0.39 -0.66
N ASP A 69 0.28 -0.11 0.46
CA ASP A 69 1.06 -0.48 1.64
C ASP A 69 1.78 -1.84 1.41
N PRO A 70 3.08 -1.95 1.73
CA PRO A 70 3.84 -3.19 1.55
C PRO A 70 3.31 -4.37 2.37
N ARG A 71 2.81 -4.12 3.59
CA ARG A 71 2.25 -5.15 4.46
C ARG A 71 0.96 -5.73 3.87
N ILE A 72 0.14 -4.86 3.27
CA ILE A 72 -1.08 -5.29 2.56
C ILE A 72 -0.68 -6.17 1.37
N LEU A 73 0.29 -5.73 0.55
CA LEU A 73 0.76 -6.53 -0.58
C LEU A 73 1.25 -7.91 -0.10
N SER A 74 2.12 -7.94 0.91
CA SER A 74 2.68 -9.16 1.49
C SER A 74 1.61 -10.11 2.05
N TYR A 75 0.63 -9.57 2.79
CA TYR A 75 -0.50 -10.36 3.28
C TYR A 75 -1.25 -11.08 2.16
N PHE A 76 -1.42 -10.44 1.00
CA PHE A 76 -2.10 -11.03 -0.15
C PHE A 76 -1.23 -11.99 -0.98
N ASN A 77 0.10 -12.03 -0.79
CA ASN A 77 0.96 -13.01 -1.47
C ASN A 77 0.49 -14.44 -1.21
N ARG A 78 0.11 -14.76 0.03
CA ARG A 78 -0.40 -16.09 0.42
C ARG A 78 -1.71 -16.49 -0.29
N LYS A 79 -2.42 -15.54 -0.90
CA LYS A 79 -3.69 -15.76 -1.60
C LYS A 79 -3.51 -15.99 -3.10
N VAL A 80 -2.30 -15.78 -3.63
CA VAL A 80 -2.00 -15.89 -5.07
C VAL A 80 -0.75 -16.70 -5.37
N ALA A 81 -0.14 -17.31 -4.34
CA ALA A 81 1.11 -18.06 -4.47
C ALA A 81 0.99 -19.31 -5.37
N ASP A 82 -0.22 -19.81 -5.58
CA ASP A 82 -0.56 -20.89 -6.51
C ASP A 82 -0.70 -20.41 -7.98
N GLN A 83 -0.69 -19.10 -8.21
CA GLN A 83 -0.99 -18.49 -9.52
C GLN A 83 0.18 -17.68 -10.09
N VAL A 84 1.04 -17.13 -9.23
CA VAL A 84 2.20 -16.30 -9.63
C VAL A 84 3.37 -16.53 -8.66
N ASP A 85 4.60 -16.31 -9.12
CA ASP A 85 5.78 -16.42 -8.25
C ASP A 85 5.90 -15.20 -7.33
N VAL A 86 5.33 -15.31 -6.14
CA VAL A 86 5.38 -14.27 -5.09
C VAL A 86 6.71 -14.21 -4.33
N ARG A 87 7.67 -15.11 -4.63
CA ARG A 87 9.02 -15.09 -4.02
C ARG A 87 9.93 -14.07 -4.67
N GLN A 88 9.52 -13.51 -5.81
CA GLN A 88 10.28 -12.47 -6.49
C GLN A 88 10.44 -11.25 -5.56
N PRO A 89 11.67 -10.74 -5.40
CA PRO A 89 11.91 -9.58 -4.55
C PRO A 89 11.21 -8.33 -5.12
N VAL A 90 10.73 -7.47 -4.22
CA VAL A 90 10.02 -6.23 -4.54
C VAL A 90 10.77 -5.04 -3.94
N THR A 91 11.06 -4.05 -4.78
CA THR A 91 11.62 -2.77 -4.35
C THR A 91 10.50 -1.79 -3.98
N GLN A 92 10.64 -1.17 -2.82
CA GLN A 92 9.74 -0.12 -2.33
C GLN A 92 10.29 1.26 -2.69
N TYR A 93 9.41 2.17 -3.08
CA TYR A 93 9.75 3.56 -3.41
C TYR A 93 8.87 4.47 -2.55
N PRO A 94 9.43 5.13 -1.51
CA PRO A 94 8.67 5.91 -0.55
C PRO A 94 8.31 7.29 -1.13
N LEU A 95 7.36 7.32 -2.06
CA LEU A 95 6.89 8.55 -2.72
C LEU A 95 5.79 9.28 -1.95
N PHE A 96 5.19 8.62 -0.95
CA PHE A 96 4.10 9.17 -0.15
C PHE A 96 4.57 9.31 1.30
N PRO A 97 4.12 10.35 2.01
CA PRO A 97 4.39 10.45 3.44
C PRO A 97 3.76 9.27 4.20
N PRO A 98 4.32 8.88 5.35
CA PRO A 98 3.70 7.88 6.21
C PRO A 98 2.26 8.28 6.57
N THR A 99 1.34 7.31 6.54
CA THR A 99 -0.04 7.53 6.94
C THR A 99 -0.20 7.34 8.44
N ALA A 100 -0.61 8.40 9.14
CA ALA A 100 -0.98 8.32 10.56
C ALA A 100 -2.41 7.77 10.69
N TYR A 101 -2.55 6.43 10.66
CA TYR A 101 -3.85 5.79 10.74
C TYR A 101 -4.62 6.18 12.00
N SER A 102 -5.88 6.55 11.81
CA SER A 102 -6.81 6.92 12.86
C SER A 102 -8.13 6.20 12.64
N VAL A 103 -8.88 5.97 13.72
CA VAL A 103 -10.19 5.33 13.64
C VAL A 103 -11.28 6.40 13.76
N GLY A 104 -12.21 6.41 12.80
CA GLY A 104 -13.37 7.29 12.83
C GLY A 104 -14.51 6.69 13.63
N PHE A 105 -15.07 7.46 14.56
CA PHE A 105 -16.24 7.06 15.36
C PHE A 105 -17.38 8.07 15.18
N ARG A 106 -18.62 7.58 15.07
CA ARG A 106 -19.82 8.42 15.00
C ARG A 106 -20.16 9.07 16.35
N LEU A 107 -19.91 8.35 17.44
CA LEU A 107 -20.21 8.80 18.80
C LEU A 107 -18.93 9.15 19.54
N ARG A 108 -18.91 10.33 20.17
CA ARG A 108 -17.80 10.82 20.98
C ARG A 108 -17.39 9.83 22.07
N GLU A 109 -18.36 9.22 22.74
CA GLU A 109 -18.11 8.27 23.82
C GLU A 109 -17.27 7.07 23.35
N HIS A 110 -17.52 6.56 22.13
CA HIS A 110 -16.77 5.45 21.57
C HIS A 110 -15.33 5.83 21.23
N ARG A 111 -15.14 7.03 20.67
CA ARG A 111 -13.80 7.59 20.46
C ARG A 111 -13.06 7.70 21.79
N ASP A 112 -13.67 8.34 22.79
CA ASP A 112 -13.02 8.58 24.09
C ASP A 112 -12.66 7.26 24.79
N ARG A 113 -13.50 6.23 24.66
CA ARG A 113 -13.22 4.88 25.15
C ARG A 113 -12.08 4.21 24.38
N PHE A 114 -12.05 4.33 23.05
CA PHE A 114 -10.96 3.82 22.22
C PHE A 114 -9.63 4.48 22.57
N ASP A 115 -9.60 5.81 22.70
CA ASP A 115 -8.39 6.57 23.01
C ASP A 115 -7.80 6.18 24.36
N ARG A 116 -8.65 5.99 25.39
CA ARG A 116 -8.20 5.47 26.70
C ARG A 116 -7.60 4.07 26.58
N GLY A 117 -8.24 3.18 25.81
CA GLY A 117 -7.72 1.84 25.56
C GLY A 117 -6.39 1.86 24.81
N LEU A 118 -6.28 2.69 23.77
CA LEU A 118 -5.07 2.87 22.98
C LEU A 118 -3.91 3.38 23.84
N ALA A 119 -4.16 4.36 24.73
CA ALA A 119 -3.17 4.85 25.68
C ALA A 119 -2.69 3.73 26.63
N ALA A 120 -3.62 2.92 27.16
CA ALA A 120 -3.28 1.81 28.04
C ALA A 120 -2.41 0.74 27.35
N ILE A 121 -2.74 0.33 26.12
CA ILE A 121 -1.94 -0.67 25.40
C ILE A 121 -0.59 -0.14 24.92
N ARG A 122 -0.46 1.18 24.73
CA ARG A 122 0.83 1.82 24.48
C ARG A 122 1.70 1.79 25.73
N ALA A 123 1.13 2.17 26.88
CA ALA A 123 1.84 2.17 28.17
C ALA A 123 2.30 0.77 28.60
N SER A 124 1.53 -0.27 28.29
CA SER A 124 1.88 -1.67 28.65
C SER A 124 2.88 -2.34 27.68
N GLY A 125 3.24 -1.68 26.59
CA GLY A 125 4.06 -2.23 25.52
C GLY A 125 3.33 -3.21 24.58
N GLU A 126 2.06 -3.50 24.83
CA GLU A 126 1.25 -4.39 23.99
C GLU A 126 1.14 -3.87 22.55
N TYR A 127 1.00 -2.56 22.38
CA TYR A 127 0.97 -1.93 21.07
C TYR A 127 2.23 -2.26 20.25
N ALA A 128 3.42 -2.18 20.85
CA ALA A 128 4.68 -2.52 20.18
C ALA A 128 4.77 -4.02 19.84
N ARG A 129 4.23 -4.91 20.70
CA ARG A 129 4.16 -6.36 20.39
C ARG A 129 3.26 -6.64 19.20
N ILE A 130 2.12 -5.94 19.11
CA ILE A 130 1.22 -6.03 17.95
C ILE A 130 1.98 -5.57 16.70
N GLU A 131 2.64 -4.42 16.73
CA GLU A 131 3.41 -3.94 15.57
C GLU A 131 4.51 -4.92 15.16
N GLN A 132 5.27 -5.48 16.11
CA GLN A 132 6.29 -6.48 15.83
C GLN A 132 5.71 -7.77 15.22
N ARG A 133 4.57 -8.24 15.73
CA ARG A 133 3.89 -9.42 15.19
C ARG A 133 3.55 -9.27 13.71
N TYR A 134 3.23 -8.05 13.28
CA TYR A 134 2.89 -7.73 11.89
C TYR A 134 4.03 -7.04 11.11
N ALA A 135 5.20 -6.86 11.71
CA ALA A 135 6.35 -6.20 11.07
C ALA A 135 6.95 -7.03 9.92
N ASN A 136 6.72 -8.34 9.94
CA ASN A 136 7.21 -9.29 8.93
C ASN A 136 6.18 -9.57 7.81
N TYR A 137 5.04 -8.88 7.80
CA TYR A 137 4.27 -8.72 6.57
C TYR A 137 4.93 -7.63 5.73
#